data_AF-A0A1F6T9W5-F1
#
_entry.id   AF-A0A1F6T9W5-F1
#
_cell.length_a   1.000
_cell.length_b   1.000
_cell.length_c   1.000
_cell.angle_alpha   90.00
_cell.angle_beta   90.00
_cell.angle_gamma   90.00
#
_symmetry.space_group_name_H-M   'P 1'
#
loop_
_entity.id
_entity.type
_entity.pdbx_description
1 polymer ?
#
loop_
_entity_poly.entity_id
_entity_poly.type
_entity_poly.pdbx_seq_one_letter_code
_entity_poly.pdbx_strand_id
1 'polypeptide(L)' 'MRNESKKGRADARDPDLVGSEAALRRAAQRAREQARRSAGYVVVYRDGKIVEDWVGKRVA' A
#
# COMPACT_ATOMS: atom_id res chain seq x y z
N MET A 1 -5.39 44.05 0.44
CA MET A 1 -4.87 42.86 1.14
C MET A 1 -4.26 41.93 0.11
N ARG A 2 -2.94 41.70 0.14
CA ARG A 2 -2.26 40.79 -0.81
C ARG A 2 -2.38 39.37 -0.26
N ASN A 3 -3.06 38.49 -0.99
CA ASN A 3 -3.03 37.06 -0.71
C ASN A 3 -1.78 36.48 -1.36
N GLU A 4 -0.73 36.32 -0.56
CA GLU A 4 0.46 35.56 -0.96
C GLU A 4 0.14 34.07 -0.92
N SER A 5 -0.23 33.53 -2.08
CA SER A 5 -0.30 32.09 -2.30
C SER A 5 1.10 31.49 -2.13
N LYS A 6 1.43 31.00 -0.93
CA LYS A 6 2.60 30.15 -0.69
C LYS A 6 2.45 28.86 -1.50
N LYS A 7 2.91 28.91 -2.75
CA LYS A 7 3.13 27.73 -3.59
C LYS A 7 4.41 27.07 -3.06
N GLY A 8 4.27 26.25 -2.03
CA GLY A 8 5.36 25.42 -1.53
C GLY A 8 5.92 24.62 -2.69
N ARG A 9 7.23 24.76 -2.96
CA ARG A 9 7.94 23.87 -3.88
C ARG A 9 7.61 22.45 -3.44
N ALA A 10 7.09 21.63 -4.35
CA ALA A 10 7.06 20.19 -4.11
C ALA A 10 8.53 19.78 -3.90
N ASP A 11 8.89 19.47 -2.66
CA ASP A 11 10.23 18.97 -2.36
C ASP A 11 10.50 17.77 -3.28
N ALA A 12 11.66 17.77 -3.91
CA ALA A 12 12.08 16.68 -4.77
C ALA A 12 11.93 15.37 -3.97
N ARG A 13 11.33 14.34 -4.59
CA ARG A 13 11.17 13.03 -3.94
C ARG A 13 12.53 12.59 -3.44
N ASP A 14 12.59 12.22 -2.15
CA ASP A 14 13.79 11.68 -1.52
C ASP A 14 14.33 10.53 -2.40
N PRO A 15 15.55 10.65 -2.95
CA PRO A 15 16.16 9.65 -3.82
C PRO A 15 16.12 8.23 -3.24
N ASP A 16 16.26 8.10 -1.92
CA ASP A 16 16.24 6.82 -1.22
C ASP A 16 14.83 6.22 -1.18
N LEU A 17 13.80 7.05 -1.26
CA LEU A 17 12.39 6.65 -1.21
C LEU A 17 11.71 6.57 -2.58
N VAL A 18 12.36 7.01 -3.66
CA VAL A 18 11.81 6.97 -5.03
C VAL A 18 11.35 5.56 -5.41
N GLY A 19 12.08 4.53 -4.97
CA GLY A 19 11.76 3.13 -5.25
C GLY A 19 10.84 2.44 -4.24
N SER A 20 10.62 3.05 -3.07
CA SER A 20 10.00 2.40 -1.91
C SER A 20 8.55 1.99 -2.17
N GLU A 21 7.78 2.83 -2.85
CA GLU A 21 6.38 2.51 -3.19
C GLU A 21 6.30 1.26 -4.09
N ALA A 22 7.14 1.19 -5.13
CA ALA A 22 7.18 0.05 -6.03
C ALA A 22 7.67 -1.22 -5.32
N ALA A 23 8.63 -1.10 -4.40
CA ALA A 23 9.09 -2.21 -3.56
C ALA A 23 7.96 -2.76 -2.67
N LEU A 24 7.23 -1.87 -1.99
CA LEU A 24 6.06 -2.22 -1.16
C LEU A 24 4.97 -2.92 -1.98
N ARG A 25 4.64 -2.40 -3.17
CA ARG A 25 3.66 -3.03 -4.08
C ARG A 25 4.08 -4.45 -4.47
N ARG A 26 5.37 -4.66 -4.81
CA ARG A 26 5.92 -5.99 -5.13
C ARG A 26 5.89 -6.94 -3.93
N ALA A 27 6.25 -6.47 -2.74
CA ALA A 27 6.21 -7.27 -1.52
C ALA A 27 4.78 -7.73 -1.20
N ALA A 28 3.80 -6.84 -1.31
CA ALA A 28 2.39 -7.18 -1.11
C ALA A 28 1.87 -8.21 -2.12
N GLN A 29 2.25 -8.08 -3.40
CA GLN A 29 1.89 -9.07 -4.44
C GLN A 29 2.47 -10.45 -4.13
N ARG A 30 3.75 -10.53 -3.74
CA ARG A 30 4.40 -11.80 -3.36
C ARG A 30 3.75 -12.43 -2.13
N ALA A 31 3.40 -11.64 -1.11
CA ALA A 31 2.72 -12.15 0.08
C ALA A 31 1.36 -12.78 -0.29
N ARG A 32 0.60 -12.13 -1.19
CA ARG A 32 -0.67 -12.68 -1.72
C ARG A 32 -0.45 -13.95 -2.52
N GLU A 33 0.55 -14.00 -3.37
CA GLU A 33 0.86 -15.18 -4.17
C GLU A 33 1.29 -16.36 -3.29
N GLN A 34 2.13 -16.11 -2.29
CA GLN A 34 2.56 -17.13 -1.33
C GLN A 34 1.37 -17.69 -0.55
N ALA A 35 0.50 -16.82 -0.03
CA ALA A 35 -0.70 -17.22 0.68
C ALA A 35 -1.64 -18.07 -0.20
N ARG A 36 -1.82 -17.70 -1.48
CA ARG A 36 -2.56 -18.50 -2.47
C ARG A 36 -1.98 -19.90 -2.63
N ARG A 37 -0.65 -20.02 -2.70
CA ARG A 37 0.05 -21.29 -2.91
C ARG A 37 0.07 -22.17 -1.66
N SER A 38 0.08 -21.58 -0.46
CA SER A 38 0.21 -22.30 0.81
C SER A 38 -1.11 -22.50 1.57
N ALA A 39 -2.26 -22.23 0.95
CA ALA A 39 -3.58 -22.19 1.63
C ALA A 39 -3.59 -21.28 2.88
N GLY A 40 -2.72 -20.26 2.90
CA GLY A 40 -2.62 -19.28 3.98
C GLY A 40 -3.54 -18.08 3.74
N TYR A 41 -3.84 -17.32 4.80
CA TYR A 41 -4.63 -16.09 4.74
C TYR A 41 -3.72 -14.86 4.62
N VAL A 42 -4.20 -13.79 3.95
CA VAL A 42 -3.54 -12.47 3.96
C VAL A 42 -4.43 -11.49 4.71
N VAL A 43 -3.85 -10.86 5.73
CA VAL A 43 -4.48 -9.79 6.49
C VAL A 43 -4.12 -8.45 5.86
N VAL A 44 -5.12 -7.65 5.49
CA VAL A 44 -4.92 -6.28 4.99
C VAL A 44 -5.43 -5.31 6.05
N TYR A 45 -4.56 -4.43 6.55
CA TYR A 45 -4.98 -3.35 7.42
C TYR A 45 -5.40 -2.13 6.58
N ARG A 46 -6.64 -1.68 6.74
CA ARG A 46 -7.20 -0.53 6.04
C ARG A 46 -8.12 0.24 6.99
N ASP A 47 -7.94 1.55 7.07
CA ASP A 47 -8.80 2.48 7.84
C ASP A 47 -9.03 2.05 9.30
N GLY A 48 -7.97 1.60 9.97
CA GLY A 48 -8.07 1.18 11.36
C GLY A 48 -8.56 -0.25 11.57
N LYS A 49 -8.83 -1.00 10.50
CA LYS A 49 -9.45 -2.33 10.56
C LYS A 49 -8.61 -3.38 9.85
N ILE A 50 -8.57 -4.57 10.43
CA ILE A 50 -8.10 -5.78 9.77
C ILE A 50 -9.22 -6.26 8.83
N VAL A 51 -8.92 -6.30 7.54
CA VAL A 51 -9.76 -6.90 6.50
C VAL A 51 -9.04 -8.17 6.06
N GLU A 52 -9.59 -9.33 6.40
CA GLU A 52 -9.07 -10.62 5.90
C GLU A 52 -9.51 -10.82 4.44
N ASP A 53 -8.55 -11.16 3.57
CA ASP A 53 -8.80 -11.55 2.18
C ASP A 53 -8.50 -13.05 2.05
N TRP A 54 -9.52 -13.89 2.24
CA TRP A 54 -9.43 -15.33 2.03
C TRP A 54 -9.53 -15.62 0.54
N VAL A 55 -8.50 -16.27 -0.01
CA VAL A 55 -8.51 -16.79 -1.39
C VAL A 55 -9.40 -18.04 -1.42
N GLY A 56 -10.72 -17.85 -1.35
CA GLY A 56 -11.66 -18.97 -1.38
C GLY A 56 -13.09 -18.67 -0.93
N LYS A 57 -13.34 -17.55 -0.23
CA LYS A 57 -14.70 -17.16 0.15
C LYS A 57 -14.98 -15.73 -0.26
N ARG A 58 -15.89 -15.58 -1.23
CA ARG A 58 -16.56 -14.32 -1.54
C ARG A 58 -17.30 -13.87 -0.28
N VAL A 59 -16.76 -12.89 0.44
CA VAL A 59 -17.54 -12.17 1.44
C VAL A 59 -18.50 -11.26 0.69
N ALA A 60 -19.79 -11.55 0.87
CA ALA A 60 -20.93 -10.80 0.37
C ALA A 60 -21.09 -9.47 1.12
#